data_AF-A0A7S1D021-F1
#
_entry.id   AF-A0A7S1D021-F1
#
_cell.length_a   1.000
_cell.length_b   1.000
_cell.length_c   1.000
_cell.angle_alpha   90.00
_cell.angle_beta   90.00
_cell.angle_gamma   90.00
#
_symmetry.space_group_name_H-M   'P 1'
#
loop_
_entity.id
_entity.type
_entity.pdbx_description
1 polymer ?
#
loop_
_entity_poly.entity_id
_entity_poly.type
_entity_poly.pdbx_seq_one_letter_code
_entity_poly.pdbx_strand_id
1 'polypeptide(L)'
;MINLTGFLIAGSASVDDQALYQMALMVEEMTKHRPELLQILVNEGVFHAMIGKDEQMTDIPEYVVLGDGWNAFRGAGPTSSIPVSSCGEENVLCLVGDIYFDQSIC
;
A
#
# COMPACT_ATOMS: atom_id res chain seq x y z
N MET A 1 -4.74 7.64 7.70
CA MET A 1 -5.42 7.43 6.39
C MET A 1 -5.45 8.74 5.62
N ILE A 2 -5.16 8.70 4.32
CA ILE A 2 -5.29 9.82 3.38
C ILE A 2 -6.32 9.45 2.31
N ASN A 3 -7.17 10.41 1.94
CA ASN A 3 -8.11 10.28 0.83
C ASN A 3 -7.62 11.16 -0.34
N LEU A 4 -7.09 10.52 -1.39
CA LEU A 4 -6.63 11.17 -2.60
C LEU A 4 -7.71 11.05 -3.68
N THR A 5 -8.59 12.04 -3.78
CA THR A 5 -9.68 12.07 -4.78
C THR A 5 -10.56 10.81 -4.78
N GLY A 6 -10.77 10.19 -3.62
CA GLY A 6 -11.53 8.95 -3.44
C GLY A 6 -10.65 7.71 -3.30
N PHE A 7 -9.39 7.74 -3.75
CA PHE A 7 -8.45 6.64 -3.55
C PHE A 7 -7.89 6.68 -2.14
N LEU A 8 -8.17 5.63 -1.36
CA LEU A 8 -7.78 5.58 0.04
C LEU A 8 -6.36 5.01 0.16
N ILE A 9 -5.54 5.69 0.94
CA ILE A 9 -4.24 5.20 1.41
C ILE A 9 -4.36 5.07 2.92
N ALA A 10 -4.37 3.83 3.38
CA ALA A 10 -4.63 3.46 4.76
C ALA A 10 -3.42 2.76 5.37
N GLY A 11 -3.34 2.79 6.68
CA GLY A 11 -2.36 2.08 7.48
C GLY A 11 -2.93 1.91 8.88
N SER A 12 -2.35 1.02 9.67
CA SER A 12 -2.69 0.91 11.08
C SER A 12 -2.24 2.16 11.86
N ALA A 13 -2.52 2.19 13.16
CA ALA A 13 -2.01 3.24 14.05
C ALA A 13 -0.48 3.16 14.26
N SER A 14 0.17 2.07 13.86
CA SER A 14 1.61 1.85 13.99
C SER A 14 2.40 2.37 12.79
N VAL A 15 1.73 2.58 11.65
CA VAL A 15 2.34 3.11 10.42
C VAL A 15 2.69 4.58 10.61
N ASP A 16 3.89 4.98 10.19
CA ASP A 16 4.32 6.38 10.20
C ASP A 16 3.48 7.20 9.22
N ASP A 17 2.91 8.31 9.70
CA ASP A 17 2.13 9.22 8.85
C ASP A 17 2.94 9.69 7.62
N GLN A 18 4.27 9.81 7.73
CA GLN A 18 5.13 10.13 6.60
C GLN A 18 5.01 9.11 5.46
N ALA A 19 4.87 7.82 5.78
CA ALA A 19 4.71 6.78 4.77
C ALA A 19 3.40 6.97 3.99
N LEU A 20 2.30 7.30 4.70
CA LEU A 20 1.02 7.62 4.08
C LEU A 20 1.14 8.83 3.14
N TYR A 21 1.80 9.90 3.59
CA TYR A 21 2.01 11.10 2.78
C TYR A 21 2.88 10.83 1.54
N GLN A 22 4.01 10.13 1.69
CA GLN A 22 4.86 9.79 0.56
C GLN A 22 4.13 8.92 -0.46
N MET A 23 3.36 7.93 0.00
CA MET A 23 2.54 7.11 -0.89
C MET A 23 1.47 7.95 -1.62
N ALA A 24 0.83 8.91 -0.94
CA ALA A 24 -0.13 9.81 -1.58
C ALA A 24 0.49 10.66 -2.69
N LEU A 25 1.68 11.24 -2.43
CA LEU A 25 2.42 12.00 -3.43
C LEU A 25 2.82 11.12 -4.63
N MET A 26 3.24 9.89 -4.37
CA MET A 26 3.60 8.94 -5.41
C MET A 26 2.40 8.58 -6.30
N VAL A 27 1.25 8.23 -5.71
CA VAL A 27 0.02 7.94 -6.48
C VAL A 27 -0.43 9.16 -7.28
N GLU A 28 -0.42 10.34 -6.68
CA GLU A 28 -0.77 11.59 -7.36
C GLU A 28 0.14 11.82 -8.57
N GLU A 29 1.46 11.71 -8.39
CA GLU A 29 2.44 11.91 -9.46
C GLU A 29 2.32 10.86 -10.57
N MET A 30 2.14 9.58 -10.23
CA MET A 30 1.95 8.48 -11.19
C MET A 30 0.69 8.66 -12.05
N THR A 31 -0.35 9.26 -11.48
CA THR A 31 -1.67 9.35 -12.13
C THR A 31 -1.98 10.74 -12.68
N LYS A 32 -1.13 11.74 -12.47
CA LYS A 32 -1.41 13.16 -12.80
C LYS A 32 -1.85 13.44 -14.24
N HIS A 33 -1.36 12.64 -15.19
CA HIS A 33 -1.70 12.80 -16.62
C HIS A 33 -2.92 11.98 -17.05
N ARG A 34 -3.37 11.05 -16.20
CA ARG A 34 -4.46 10.10 -16.46
C ARG A 34 -5.30 9.88 -15.18
N PRO A 35 -5.83 10.95 -14.55
CA PRO A 35 -6.54 10.84 -13.26
C PRO A 35 -7.80 9.97 -13.34
N GLU A 36 -8.37 9.79 -14.52
CA GLU A 36 -9.51 8.89 -14.72
C GLU A 36 -9.17 7.42 -14.47
N LEU A 37 -7.90 7.00 -14.62
CA LEU A 37 -7.47 5.65 -14.28
C LEU A 37 -7.50 5.41 -12.77
N LEU A 38 -7.14 6.42 -11.96
CA LEU A 38 -7.27 6.35 -10.51
C LEU A 38 -8.74 6.20 -10.11
N GLN A 39 -9.64 6.93 -10.79
CA GLN A 39 -11.06 6.82 -10.53
C GLN A 39 -11.64 5.44 -10.88
N ILE A 40 -11.09 4.75 -11.90
CA ILE A 40 -11.47 3.35 -12.18
C ILE A 40 -11.12 2.46 -10.99
N LEU A 41 -9.93 2.59 -10.41
CA LEU A 41 -9.52 1.83 -9.22
C LEU A 41 -10.46 2.11 -8.04
N VAL A 42 -10.81 3.37 -7.80
CA VAL A 42 -11.77 3.77 -6.77
C VAL A 42 -13.13 3.11 -6.98
N ASN A 43 -13.62 3.08 -8.23
CA ASN A 43 -14.92 2.48 -8.55
C ASN A 43 -14.94 0.95 -8.37
N GLU A 44 -13.79 0.30 -8.57
CA GLU A 44 -13.58 -1.13 -8.28
C GLU A 44 -13.36 -1.42 -6.78
N GLY A 45 -13.41 -0.38 -5.92
CA GLY A 45 -13.20 -0.50 -4.49
C GLY A 45 -11.75 -0.73 -4.07
N VAL A 46 -10.80 -0.48 -4.99
CA VAL A 46 -9.37 -0.65 -4.72
C VAL A 46 -8.88 0.46 -3.80
N PHE A 47 -8.12 0.07 -2.79
CA PHE A 47 -7.36 0.98 -1.95
C PHE A 47 -5.94 0.48 -1.72
N HIS A 48 -5.08 1.35 -1.19
CA HIS A 48 -3.71 1.02 -0.85
C HIS A 48 -3.54 0.92 0.67
N ALA A 49 -2.97 -0.19 1.15
CA ALA A 49 -2.66 -0.43 2.54
C ALA A 49 -1.15 -0.42 2.75
N MET A 50 -0.66 0.49 3.59
CA MET A 50 0.71 0.50 4.06
C MET A 50 0.87 -0.54 5.17
N ILE A 51 1.91 -1.37 5.06
CA ILE A 51 2.30 -2.33 6.08
C ILE A 51 3.34 -1.66 6.98
N GLY A 52 3.09 -1.58 8.28
CA GLY A 52 4.06 -1.08 9.24
C GLY A 52 5.33 -1.94 9.24
N LYS A 53 6.48 -1.36 9.56
CA LYS A 53 7.78 -2.05 9.52
C LYS A 53 7.81 -3.31 10.40
N ASP A 54 7.06 -3.28 11.50
CA ASP A 54 6.92 -4.34 12.49
C ASP A 54 5.64 -5.19 12.28
N GLU A 55 4.91 -4.96 11.19
CA GLU A 55 3.69 -5.67 10.80
C GLU A 55 3.96 -6.65 9.66
N GLN A 56 3.06 -7.62 9.51
CA GLN A 56 3.09 -8.65 8.48
C GLN A 56 1.95 -8.47 7.49
N MET A 57 2.05 -9.09 6.31
CA MET A 57 1.00 -9.06 5.29
C MET A 57 -0.36 -9.48 5.85
N THR A 58 -0.43 -10.58 6.61
CA THR A 58 -1.71 -11.06 7.16
C THR A 58 -2.29 -10.21 8.29
N ASP A 59 -1.60 -9.16 8.75
CA ASP A 59 -2.17 -8.16 9.66
C ASP A 59 -3.16 -7.23 8.92
N ILE A 60 -3.06 -7.14 7.59
CA ILE A 60 -4.12 -6.55 6.76
C ILE A 60 -5.31 -7.51 6.78
N PRO A 61 -6.51 -7.07 7.24
CA PRO A 61 -7.67 -7.96 7.39
C PRO A 61 -8.05 -8.70 6.10
N GLU A 62 -7.91 -8.07 4.95
CA GLU A 62 -8.21 -8.63 3.63
C GLU A 62 -7.21 -9.72 3.19
N TYR A 63 -6.00 -9.76 3.77
CA TYR A 63 -4.95 -10.72 3.44
C TYR A 63 -4.91 -11.94 4.35
N VAL A 64 -5.74 -12.03 5.39
CA VAL A 64 -5.80 -13.20 6.29
C VAL A 64 -5.99 -14.52 5.51
N VAL A 65 -6.74 -14.50 4.40
CA VAL A 65 -6.99 -15.67 3.55
C VAL A 65 -5.75 -16.17 2.80
N LEU A 66 -4.71 -15.33 2.63
CA LEU A 66 -3.47 -15.70 1.97
C LEU A 66 -2.61 -16.65 2.83
N GLY A 67 -2.74 -16.55 4.15
CA GLY A 67 -2.01 -17.35 5.14
C GLY A 67 -0.55 -16.93 5.33
N ASP A 68 0.06 -17.44 6.40
CA ASP A 68 1.36 -16.99 6.93
C ASP A 68 2.54 -17.11 5.93
N GLY A 69 2.41 -17.96 4.90
CA GLY A 69 3.41 -18.06 3.83
C GLY A 69 3.63 -16.76 3.06
N TRP A 70 2.68 -15.82 3.13
CA TRP A 70 2.80 -14.50 2.51
C TRP A 70 3.52 -13.48 3.38
N ASN A 71 3.77 -13.76 4.66
CA ASN A 71 4.42 -12.81 5.58
C ASN A 71 5.92 -12.62 5.31
N ALA A 72 6.48 -13.39 4.38
CA ALA A 72 7.83 -13.18 3.85
C ALA A 72 7.90 -12.06 2.80
N PHE A 73 6.75 -11.55 2.33
CA PHE A 73 6.67 -10.47 1.34
C PHE A 73 6.14 -9.20 2.00
N ARG A 74 6.31 -8.07 1.31
CA ARG A 74 5.87 -6.75 1.78
C ARG A 74 4.91 -6.04 0.84
N GLY A 75 4.61 -6.59 -0.33
CA GLY A 75 3.70 -5.97 -1.26
C GLY A 75 2.97 -6.97 -2.14
N ALA A 76 1.72 -6.62 -2.46
CA ALA A 76 0.87 -7.34 -3.39
C ALA A 76 -0.01 -6.37 -4.17
N GLY A 77 -0.30 -6.73 -5.41
CA GLY A 77 -1.29 -6.02 -6.23
C GLY A 77 -2.72 -6.45 -5.90
N PRO A 78 -3.71 -5.59 -6.19
CA PRO A 78 -5.11 -5.89 -5.92
C PRO A 78 -5.68 -6.92 -6.90
N THR A 79 -6.69 -7.64 -6.47
CA THR A 79 -7.56 -8.49 -7.31
C THR A 79 -9.01 -8.11 -7.10
N SER A 80 -9.92 -8.62 -7.94
CA SER A 80 -11.36 -8.39 -7.76
C SER A 80 -11.93 -8.98 -6.46
N SER A 81 -11.27 -9.99 -5.87
CA SER A 81 -11.69 -10.62 -4.61
C SER A 81 -11.02 -10.02 -3.39
N ILE A 82 -9.84 -9.42 -3.57
CA ILE A 82 -9.03 -8.77 -2.53
C ILE A 82 -8.57 -7.43 -3.12
N PRO A 83 -9.39 -6.37 -3.03
CA PRO A 83 -9.13 -5.09 -3.70
C PRO A 83 -8.12 -4.23 -2.92
N VAL A 84 -7.04 -4.85 -2.45
CA VAL A 84 -5.99 -4.19 -1.65
C VAL A 84 -4.67 -4.29 -2.41
N SER A 85 -4.11 -3.13 -2.71
CA SER A 85 -2.69 -2.99 -3.07
C SER A 85 -1.90 -2.70 -1.79
N SER A 86 -0.67 -3.17 -1.68
CA SER A 86 0.15 -2.92 -0.49
C SER A 86 1.63 -2.80 -0.80
N CYS A 87 2.33 -2.06 0.06
CA CYS A 87 3.77 -2.11 0.20
C CYS A 87 4.18 -1.79 1.66
N GLY A 88 5.42 -2.11 2.04
CA GLY A 88 5.96 -1.81 3.37
C GLY A 88 6.37 -0.35 3.52
N GLU A 89 6.11 0.24 4.69
CA GLU A 89 6.53 1.62 4.98
C GLU A 89 8.06 1.78 4.96
N GLU A 90 8.80 0.72 5.28
CA GLU A 90 10.25 0.71 5.19
C GLU A 90 10.77 0.88 3.77
N ASN A 91 9.99 0.48 2.75
CA ASN A 91 10.37 0.69 1.35
C ASN A 91 10.13 2.13 0.93
N VAL A 92 8.94 2.69 1.19
CA VAL A 92 8.61 4.07 0.76
C VAL A 92 9.44 5.13 1.50
N LEU A 93 9.91 4.83 2.72
CA LEU A 93 10.73 5.72 3.53
C LEU A 93 12.22 5.37 3.52
N CYS A 94 12.64 4.34 2.77
CA CYS A 94 14.03 3.85 2.72
C CYS A 94 14.61 3.54 4.12
N LEU A 95 13.85 2.89 4.99
CA LEU A 95 14.27 2.57 6.35
C LEU A 95 15.25 1.39 6.38
N VAL A 96 16.08 1.35 7.41
CA VAL A 96 16.94 0.19 7.68
C VAL A 96 16.07 -1.02 8.00
N GLY A 97 16.35 -2.14 7.33
CA GLY A 97 15.61 -3.39 7.51
C GLY A 97 14.68 -3.73 6.34
N ASP A 98 14.54 -2.84 5.35
CA ASP A 98 13.86 -3.16 4.10
C ASP A 98 14.55 -4.34 3.38
N ILE A 99 13.80 -5.41 3.17
CA ILE A 99 14.28 -6.59 2.43
C ILE A 99 14.34 -6.36 0.92
N TYR A 100 13.74 -5.26 0.44
CA TYR A 100 13.72 -4.77 -0.95
C TYR A 100 14.49 -3.45 -1.11
N PHE A 101 15.49 -3.18 -0.27
CA PHE A 101 16.21 -1.89 -0.20
C PHE A 101 16.82 -1.37 -1.53
N ASP A 102 16.99 -2.25 -2.53
CA ASP A 102 17.54 -1.92 -3.85
C ASP A 102 16.45 -1.73 -4.93
N GLN A 103 15.18 -1.73 -4.53
CA GLN A 103 14.01 -1.67 -5.40
C GLN A 103 12.96 -0.67 -4.87
N SER A 104 12.20 -0.08 -5.78
CA SER A 104 10.93 0.60 -5.46
C SER A 104 9.83 -0.43 -5.70
N ILE A 105 9.22 -0.95 -4.63
CA ILE A 105 8.10 -1.89 -4.73
C ILE A 105 6.74 -1.22 -4.44
N CYS A 106 6.79 -0.01 -3.88
CA CYS A 106 5.86 1.07 -4.18
C CYS A 106 6.46 1.81 -5.41
#